data_AF-A0A2C1YTC9-F1
#
_entry.id   AF-A0A2C1YTC9-F1
#
_cell.length_a   1.000
_cell.length_b   1.000
_cell.length_c   1.000
_cell.angle_alpha   90.00
_cell.angle_beta   90.00
_cell.angle_gamma   90.00
#
_symmetry.space_group_name_H-M   'P 1'
#
loop_
_entity.id
_entity.type
_entity.pdbx_description
1 polymer ?
#
loop_
_entity_poly.entity_id
_entity_poly.type
_entity_poly.pdbx_seq_one_letter_code
_entity_poly.pdbx_strand_id
1 'polypeptide(L)' 'MSYYNYDYKKKDKKDGDKLITIRDIDENALLEVERKGDEVKLVIYWQNQKTVGFKLPIEVFENLYKDIAEND' A
#
# COMPACT_ATOMS: atom_id res chain seq x y z
N MET A 1 15.36 1.09 -6.37
CA MET A 1 15.31 -0.17 -7.14
C MET A 1 14.31 0.02 -8.27
N SER A 2 14.73 -0.15 -9.54
CA SER A 2 13.78 -0.24 -10.64
C SER A 2 13.24 -1.66 -10.71
N TYR A 3 12.11 -1.89 -10.05
CA TYR A 3 11.21 -2.95 -10.48
C TYR A 3 10.61 -2.43 -11.78
N TYR A 4 11.11 -2.89 -12.94
CA TYR A 4 10.99 -2.17 -14.23
C TYR A 4 9.56 -1.71 -14.60
N ASN A 5 8.52 -2.35 -14.05
CA ASN A 5 7.11 -2.05 -14.33
C ASN A 5 6.34 -1.50 -13.12
N TYR A 6 7.01 -1.22 -11.99
CA TYR A 6 6.38 -0.65 -10.80
C TYR A 6 6.90 0.74 -10.47
N ASP A 7 5.99 1.72 -10.43
CA ASP A 7 6.25 3.06 -9.88
C ASP A 7 5.86 3.08 -8.41
N TYR A 8 6.87 3.22 -7.55
CA TYR A 8 6.72 3.23 -6.10
C TYR A 8 6.95 4.64 -5.57
N LYS A 9 5.93 5.20 -4.89
CA LYS A 9 5.95 6.55 -4.34
C LYS A 9 5.59 6.55 -2.87
N LYS A 10 6.29 7.37 -2.08
CA LYS A 10 5.97 7.69 -0.69
C LYS A 10 5.56 9.14 -0.60
N LYS A 11 4.52 9.41 0.19
CA LYS A 11 4.04 10.76 0.47
C LYS A 11 3.68 10.86 1.96
N ASP A 12 4.42 11.69 2.67
CA ASP A 12 4.06 12.08 4.03
C ASP A 12 2.93 13.12 3.97
N LYS A 13 1.90 12.93 4.80
CA LYS A 13 0.79 13.89 4.96
C LYS A 13 1.06 14.78 6.16
N LYS A 14 0.42 15.96 6.16
CA LYS A 14 0.62 17.00 7.17
C LYS A 14 0.34 16.54 8.61
N ASP A 15 -0.49 15.51 8.76
CA ASP A 15 -0.95 15.00 10.05
C ASP A 15 -0.07 13.85 10.59
N GLY A 16 1.06 13.54 9.94
CA GLY A 16 1.94 12.41 10.30
C GLY A 16 1.55 11.09 9.64
N ASP A 17 0.38 11.04 9.00
CA ASP A 17 -0.06 9.92 8.17
C ASP A 17 0.88 9.70 6.97
N LYS A 18 0.99 8.45 6.54
CA LYS A 18 1.83 8.06 5.40
C LYS A 18 0.99 7.42 4.32
N LEU A 19 1.18 7.87 3.09
CA LEU A 19 0.62 7.25 1.89
C LEU A 19 1.75 6.65 1.07
N ILE A 20 1.63 5.37 0.78
CA ILE A 20 2.45 4.64 -0.17
C ILE A 20 1.58 4.34 -1.37
N THR A 21 2.11 4.56 -2.56
CA THR A 21 1.44 4.28 -3.82
C THR A 21 2.33 3.38 -4.65
N ILE A 22 1.78 2.27 -5.12
CA ILE A 22 2.45 1.30 -5.98
C ILE A 22 1.62 1.20 -7.26
N ARG A 23 2.17 1.65 -8.38
CA ARG A 23 1.53 1.52 -9.68
C ARG A 23 2.19 0.41 -10.47
N ASP A 24 1.39 -0.58 -10.87
CA ASP A 24 1.74 -1.52 -11.92
C ASP A 24 1.44 -0.86 -13.27
N ILE A 25 2.49 -0.57 -14.04
CA ILE A 25 2.40 0.16 -15.30
C ILE A 25 1.74 -0.70 -16.39
N ASP A 26 2.05 -2.00 -16.41
CA ASP A 26 1.58 -2.92 -17.45
C ASP A 26 0.10 -3.21 -17.30
N GLU A 27 -0.32 -3.49 -16.07
CA GLU A 27 -1.71 -3.79 -15.74
C GLU A 27 -2.57 -2.53 -15.60
N ASN A 28 -1.95 -1.34 -15.63
CA ASN A 28 -2.60 -0.06 -15.30
C ASN A 28 -3.40 -0.15 -13.99
N ALA A 29 -2.76 -0.76 -12.99
CA ALA A 29 -3.31 -0.97 -11.66
C ALA A 29 -2.59 -0.11 -10.62
N LEU A 30 -3.32 0.31 -9.60
CA LEU A 30 -2.80 1.14 -8.52
C LEU A 30 -3.16 0.52 -7.17
N LEU A 31 -2.17 0.34 -6.32
CA LEU A 31 -2.35 0.04 -4.90
C LEU A 31 -1.98 1.27 -4.08
N GLU A 32 -2.92 1.77 -3.30
CA GLU A 32 -2.69 2.78 -2.28
C GLU A 32 -2.69 2.12 -0.89
N VAL A 33 -1.63 2.33 -0.13
CA VAL A 33 -1.51 1.89 1.27
C VAL A 33 -1.36 3.15 2.12
N GLU A 34 -2.35 3.39 2.98
CA GLU A 34 -2.41 4.58 3.83
C GLU A 34 -2.44 4.16 5.30
N ARG A 35 -1.47 4.63 6.09
CA ARG A 35 -1.52 4.54 7.55
C ARG A 35 -2.25 5.75 8.09
N LYS A 36 -3.28 5.51 8.91
CA LYS A 36 -4.01 6.53 9.68
C LYS A 36 -4.08 6.11 11.13
N GLY A 37 -3.30 6.77 11.98
CA GLY A 37 -3.20 6.37 13.39
C GLY A 37 -2.78 4.90 13.56
N ASP A 38 -3.68 4.10 14.12
CA ASP A 38 -3.58 2.66 14.40
C ASP A 38 -4.20 1.77 13.33
N GLU A 39 -4.66 2.33 12.20
CA GLU A 39 -5.19 1.58 11.07
C GLU A 39 -4.29 1.69 9.83
N VAL A 40 -4.30 0.62 9.04
CA VAL A 40 -3.76 0.58 7.67
C VAL A 40 -4.89 0.31 6.69
N LYS A 41 -5.04 1.19 5.71
CA LYS A 41 -6.01 1.08 4.64
C LYS A 41 -5.30 0.75 3.34
N LEU A 42 -5.74 -0.32 2.68
CA LEU A 42 -5.29 -0.72 1.35
C LEU A 42 -6.44 -0.49 0.37
N VAL A 43 -6.17 0.16 -0.75
CA VAL A 43 -7.15 0.38 -1.82
C VAL A 43 -6.54 0.03 -3.16
N ILE A 44 -7.22 -0.82 -3.91
CA ILE A 44 -6.84 -1.19 -5.27
C ILE A 44 -7.72 -0.42 -6.25
N TYR A 45 -7.08 0.12 -7.27
CA TYR A 45 -7.73 0.68 -8.43
C TYR A 45 -7.29 -0.11 -9.66
N TRP A 46 -8.25 -0.54 -10.46
CA TRP A 46 -8.02 -1.15 -11.77
C TRP A 46 -8.52 -0.21 -12.84
N GLN A 47 -7.69 0.16 -13.82
CA GLN A 47 -8.08 1.10 -14.87
C GLN A 47 -8.68 2.41 -14.32
N ASN A 48 -8.09 2.93 -13.23
CA ASN A 48 -8.54 4.11 -12.48
C ASN A 48 -9.91 3.98 -11.78
N GLN A 49 -10.52 2.80 -11.76
CA GLN A 49 -11.74 2.51 -11.01
C GLN A 49 -11.37 1.86 -9.68
N LYS A 50 -11.90 2.36 -8.56
CA LYS A 50 -11.71 1.72 -7.25
C LYS A 50 -12.41 0.35 -7.26
N THR A 51 -11.66 -0.73 -7.09
CA THR A 51 -12.20 -2.09 -7.16
C THR A 51 -12.46 -2.68 -5.78
N VAL A 52 -11.45 -2.71 -4.92
CA VAL A 52 -11.53 -3.32 -3.59
C VAL A 52 -10.71 -2.51 -2.60
N GLY A 53 -11.06 -2.59 -1.32
CA GLY A 53 -10.23 -2.06 -0.26
C GLY A 53 -10.37 -2.86 1.03
N PHE A 54 -9.27 -2.93 1.76
CA PHE A 54 -9.20 -3.50 3.10
C PHE A 54 -8.83 -2.42 4.09
N LYS A 55 -9.34 -2.56 5.31
CA LYS A 55 -8.87 -1.81 6.47
C LYS A 55 -8.50 -2.81 7.54
N LEU A 56 -7.32 -2.64 8.11
CA LEU A 56 -6.73 -3.55 9.07
C LEU A 56 -6.20 -2.73 10.24
N PRO A 57 -6.27 -3.23 11.48
CA PRO A 57 -5.44 -2.71 12.56
C PRO A 57 -3.95 -2.82 12.20
N ILE A 58 -3.15 -1.86 12.65
CA ILE A 58 -1.72 -1.80 12.34
C ILE A 58 -0.97 -3.05 12.81
N GLU A 59 -1.33 -3.59 13.97
CA GLU A 59 -0.72 -4.82 14.52
C GLU A 59 -0.91 -6.01 13.58
N VAL A 60 -2.08 -6.13 12.94
CA VAL A 60 -2.37 -7.19 11.97
C VAL A 60 -1.52 -7.01 10.71
N PHE A 61 -1.38 -5.79 10.23
CA PHE A 61 -0.54 -5.49 9.07
C PHE A 61 0.96 -5.74 9.35
N GLU A 62 1.44 -5.38 10.54
CA GLU A 62 2.82 -5.62 10.96
C GLU A 62 3.12 -7.11 11.08
N ASN A 63 2.22 -7.90 11.67
CA ASN A 63 2.37 -9.36 11.73
C ASN A 63 2.39 -9.97 10.33
N LEU A 64 1.47 -9.55 9.44
CA LEU A 64 1.46 -9.99 8.04
C LEU A 64 2.80 -9.69 7.33
N TYR A 65 3.34 -8.49 7.52
CA TYR A 65 4.63 -8.12 6.95
C TYR A 65 5.75 -9.01 7.49
N LYS A 66 5.83 -9.23 8.80
CA LYS A 66 6.83 -10.09 9.42
C LYS A 66 6.74 -11.52 8.90
N ASP A 67 5.54 -12.09 8.88
CA ASP A 67 5.30 -13.47 8.44
C ASP A 67 5.68 -13.70 6.96
N ILE A 68 5.61 -12.66 6.11
CA ILE A 68 5.95 -12.76 4.68
C ILE A 68 7.40 -12.36 4.39
N ALA A 69 7.88 -11.27 5.00
CA ALA A 69 9.13 -10.61 4.64
C ALA A 69 10.29 -10.93 5.61
N GLU A 70 10.01 -11.40 6.81
CA GLU A 70 11.01 -11.68 7.85
C GLU A 70 11.19 -13.18 8.14
N ASN A 71 10.88 -14.06 7.20
CA ASN A 71 11.19 -15.49 7.39
C ASN A 71 12.72 -15.72 7.49
N ASP A 72 13.12 -16.36 8.58
CA ASP A 72 14.45 -16.99 8.81
C ASP A 72 14.88 -17.91 7.64
#